data_AF-A0AA85FTI6-F1
#
_entry.id   AF-A0AA85FTI6-F1
#
_cell.length_a   1.000
_cell.length_b   1.000
_cell.length_c   1.000
_cell.angle_alpha   90.00
_cell.angle_beta   90.00
_cell.angle_gamma   90.00
#
_symmetry.space_group_name_H-M   'P 1'
#
loop_
_entity.id
_entity.type
_entity.pdbx_description
1 polymer ?
#
loop_
_entity_poly.entity_id
_entity_poly.type
_entity_poly.pdbx_seq_one_letter_code
_entity_poly.pdbx_strand_id
1 'polypeptide(L)'
;MLEDKVKISVNTMLCRETQGKGLMPDRSVRFKCRGRQVHHFMGCSTFSEYTVLPEISLAKIDKNAPLNKVGLLGCGISTGYGAVFNTAKVEKDSICAVWGLGAVGLAVIMGCKKAGARKIIGIDINENKFGLALSFGATECINPAKHSKPIQQVIVKITDGGCDYTFECVGNVATMRQALESCHKGWGVSVIIGVAEAGAEISTRPFQLVTGRTWKGCAFGGWKSRDSVPKLVEDYLSGTIRVDEFITHHFQLKDINKAFDLMHDGICIRPMIHLFAP
;
A
#
# COMPACT_ATOMS: atom_id res chain seq x y z
N MET A 1 -21.08 -18.57 16.33
CA MET A 1 -20.16 -17.41 16.52
C MET A 1 -18.69 -17.81 16.69
N LEU A 2 -18.33 -18.69 17.64
CA LEU A 2 -16.95 -19.20 17.79
C LEU A 2 -16.59 -20.19 16.67
N GLU A 3 -17.49 -21.12 16.34
CA GLU A 3 -17.30 -22.06 15.23
C GLU A 3 -17.18 -21.36 13.86
N ASP A 4 -17.96 -20.31 13.63
CA ASP A 4 -17.86 -19.51 12.39
C ASP A 4 -16.51 -18.79 12.27
N LYS A 5 -15.98 -18.27 13.38
CA LYS A 5 -14.63 -17.68 13.44
C LYS A 5 -13.56 -18.73 13.15
N VAL A 6 -13.71 -19.95 13.66
CA VAL A 6 -12.79 -21.07 13.42
C VAL A 6 -12.84 -21.53 11.96
N LYS A 7 -14.02 -21.67 11.36
CA LYS A 7 -14.18 -22.11 9.96
C LYS A 7 -13.66 -21.06 8.95
N ILE A 8 -13.92 -19.78 9.21
CA ILE A 8 -13.33 -18.68 8.42
C ILE A 8 -11.81 -18.68 8.56
N SER A 9 -11.28 -18.90 9.76
CA SER A 9 -9.84 -19.03 10.01
C SER A 9 -9.21 -20.17 9.21
N VAL A 10 -9.81 -21.37 9.21
CA VAL A 10 -9.28 -22.55 8.49
C VAL A 10 -9.27 -22.33 6.98
N ASN A 11 -10.37 -21.83 6.39
CA ASN A 11 -10.42 -21.55 4.95
C ASN A 11 -9.46 -20.44 4.52
N THR A 12 -9.26 -19.43 5.38
CA THR A 12 -8.29 -18.35 5.15
C THR A 12 -6.86 -18.88 5.20
N MET A 13 -6.54 -19.79 6.14
CA MET A 13 -5.23 -20.44 6.24
C MET A 13 -4.94 -21.32 5.02
N LEU A 14 -5.90 -22.14 4.58
CA LEU A 14 -5.78 -22.99 3.39
C LEU A 14 -5.54 -22.17 2.11
N CYS A 15 -6.26 -21.05 1.95
CA CYS A 15 -6.02 -20.15 0.83
C CYS A 15 -4.62 -19.54 0.88
N ARG A 16 -4.15 -19.09 2.05
CA ARG A 16 -2.80 -18.53 2.19
C ARG A 16 -1.70 -19.55 1.88
N GLU A 17 -1.86 -20.80 2.32
CA GLU A 17 -0.85 -21.85 2.09
C GLU A 17 -0.70 -22.19 0.60
N THR A 18 -1.81 -22.21 -0.13
CA THR A 18 -1.83 -22.57 -1.56
C THR A 18 -1.50 -21.39 -2.47
N GLN A 19 -1.85 -20.16 -2.08
CA GLN A 19 -1.54 -18.94 -2.82
C GLN A 19 -0.04 -18.74 -3.05
N GLY A 20 0.79 -18.97 -2.02
CA GLY A 20 2.26 -18.85 -2.15
C GLY A 20 2.88 -19.88 -3.11
N LYS A 21 2.16 -20.96 -3.41
CA LYS A 21 2.56 -22.02 -4.35
C LYS A 21 1.92 -21.84 -5.74
N GLY A 22 1.11 -20.79 -5.93
CA GLY A 22 0.40 -20.54 -7.18
C GLY A 22 -0.71 -21.56 -7.49
N LEU A 23 -1.39 -22.08 -6.46
CA LEU A 23 -2.42 -23.10 -6.56
C LEU A 23 -3.76 -22.63 -5.96
N MET A 24 -4.85 -23.27 -6.40
CA MET A 24 -6.17 -23.15 -5.77
C MET A 24 -6.20 -23.91 -4.42
N PRO A 25 -7.23 -23.72 -3.57
CA PRO A 25 -7.33 -24.42 -2.28
C PRO A 25 -7.33 -25.95 -2.37
N ASP A 26 -7.75 -26.51 -3.51
CA ASP A 26 -7.69 -27.94 -3.82
C ASP A 26 -6.31 -28.40 -4.36
N ARG A 27 -5.29 -27.55 -4.27
CA ARG A 27 -3.91 -27.76 -4.73
C ARG A 27 -3.75 -27.97 -6.23
N SER A 28 -4.69 -27.49 -7.04
CA SER A 28 -4.62 -27.58 -8.50
C SER A 28 -4.58 -26.19 -9.17
N VAL A 29 -4.24 -26.16 -10.46
CA VAL A 29 -4.27 -24.94 -11.29
C VAL A 29 -5.56 -24.86 -12.11
N ARG A 30 -5.89 -23.67 -12.62
CA ARG A 30 -7.03 -23.47 -13.53
C ARG A 30 -6.60 -23.05 -14.94
N PHE A 31 -5.35 -22.66 -15.11
CA PHE A 31 -4.80 -22.22 -16.38
C PHE A 31 -3.95 -23.32 -17.02
N LYS A 32 -4.10 -23.45 -18.35
CA LYS A 32 -3.22 -24.24 -19.20
C LYS A 32 -2.88 -23.41 -20.43
N CYS A 33 -1.62 -23.46 -20.86
CA CYS A 33 -1.18 -22.86 -22.12
C CYS A 33 -0.43 -23.92 -22.92
N ARG A 34 -0.89 -24.22 -24.13
CA ARG A 34 -0.28 -25.23 -25.03
C ARG A 34 -0.02 -26.57 -24.32
N GLY A 35 -1.02 -27.03 -23.56
CA GLY A 35 -0.96 -28.29 -22.79
C GLY A 35 -0.17 -28.23 -21.48
N ARG A 36 0.57 -27.15 -21.20
CA ARG A 36 1.35 -26.98 -19.96
C ARG A 36 0.54 -26.24 -18.90
N GLN A 37 0.70 -26.66 -17.64
CA GLN A 37 0.09 -25.98 -16.51
C GLN A 37 0.69 -24.58 -16.34
N VAL A 38 -0.16 -23.61 -16.04
CA VAL A 38 0.24 -22.24 -15.69
C VAL A 38 -0.25 -21.96 -14.28
N HIS A 39 0.67 -21.54 -13.42
CA HIS A 39 0.36 -21.25 -12.02
C HIS A 39 -0.45 -19.97 -11.87
N HIS A 40 -1.23 -19.93 -10.79
CA HIS A 40 -1.87 -18.70 -10.34
C HIS A 40 -0.86 -17.76 -9.68
N PHE A 41 -1.17 -16.48 -9.65
CA PHE A 41 -0.39 -15.47 -8.92
C PHE A 41 -1.27 -14.75 -7.90
N MET A 42 -0.82 -14.73 -6.63
CA MET A 42 -1.49 -14.10 -5.49
C MET A 42 -2.97 -14.51 -5.28
N GLY A 43 -3.40 -15.62 -5.90
CA GLY A 43 -4.80 -16.04 -5.89
C GLY A 43 -5.75 -15.12 -6.67
N CYS A 44 -5.23 -14.31 -7.61
CA CYS A 44 -6.04 -13.42 -8.45
C CYS A 44 -5.79 -13.59 -9.95
N SER A 45 -4.52 -13.63 -10.38
CA SER A 45 -4.12 -13.87 -11.78
C SER A 45 -4.84 -12.96 -12.79
N THR A 46 -4.84 -11.65 -12.56
CA THR A 46 -5.71 -10.68 -13.26
C THR A 46 -5.24 -10.26 -14.66
N PHE A 47 -4.12 -10.80 -15.16
CA PHE A 47 -3.64 -10.56 -16.53
C PHE A 47 -4.18 -11.63 -17.49
N SER A 48 -5.50 -11.78 -17.49
CA SER A 48 -6.25 -12.72 -18.32
C SER A 48 -7.70 -12.22 -18.42
N GLU A 49 -8.34 -12.37 -19.57
CA GLU A 49 -9.75 -11.98 -19.78
C GLU A 49 -10.70 -12.70 -18.82
N TYR A 50 -10.35 -13.93 -18.44
CA TYR A 50 -11.06 -14.73 -17.44
C TYR A 50 -10.08 -15.27 -16.38
N THR A 51 -10.55 -15.34 -15.14
CA THR A 51 -9.80 -15.93 -14.03
C THR A 51 -10.75 -16.68 -13.09
N VAL A 52 -10.20 -17.57 -12.26
CA VAL A 52 -10.95 -18.38 -11.30
C VAL A 52 -10.36 -18.14 -9.92
N LEU A 53 -11.18 -17.67 -8.99
CA LEU A 53 -10.77 -17.35 -7.62
C LEU A 53 -11.61 -18.13 -6.60
N PRO A 54 -11.09 -18.39 -5.39
CA PRO A 54 -11.92 -18.80 -4.28
C PRO A 54 -12.97 -17.73 -3.96
N GLU A 55 -14.21 -18.13 -3.67
CA GLU A 55 -15.31 -17.22 -3.35
C GLU A 55 -14.95 -16.24 -2.23
N ILE A 56 -14.20 -16.70 -1.22
CA ILE A 56 -13.77 -15.89 -0.07
C ILE A 56 -12.85 -14.71 -0.45
N SER A 57 -12.30 -14.72 -1.67
CA SER A 57 -11.41 -13.67 -2.19
C SER A 57 -12.15 -12.62 -3.04
N LEU A 58 -13.47 -12.77 -3.22
CA LEU A 58 -14.29 -11.88 -4.03
C LEU A 58 -15.04 -10.87 -3.14
N ALA A 59 -14.98 -9.59 -3.51
CA ALA A 59 -15.80 -8.54 -2.93
C ALA A 59 -16.85 -8.09 -3.95
N LYS A 60 -18.14 -8.20 -3.60
CA LYS A 60 -19.23 -7.71 -4.45
C LYS A 60 -19.37 -6.20 -4.26
N ILE A 61 -19.27 -5.45 -5.35
CA ILE A 61 -19.29 -3.98 -5.35
C ILE A 61 -20.55 -3.44 -6.05
N ASP A 62 -20.77 -2.12 -5.97
CA ASP A 62 -21.83 -1.45 -6.72
C ASP A 62 -21.66 -1.69 -8.24
N LYS A 63 -22.75 -2.10 -8.90
CA LYS A 63 -22.79 -2.39 -10.34
C LYS A 63 -22.54 -1.15 -11.21
N ASN A 64 -22.74 0.05 -10.65
CA ASN A 64 -22.54 1.32 -11.35
C ASN A 64 -21.10 1.82 -11.18
N ALA A 65 -20.26 1.15 -10.38
CA ALA A 65 -18.88 1.57 -10.17
C ALA A 65 -18.03 1.40 -11.45
N PRO A 66 -17.27 2.42 -11.86
CA PRO A 66 -16.43 2.34 -13.06
C PRO A 66 -15.28 1.35 -12.86
N LEU A 67 -15.38 0.18 -13.49
CA LEU A 67 -14.44 -0.93 -13.31
C LEU A 67 -13.00 -0.59 -13.73
N ASN A 68 -12.83 0.36 -14.67
CA ASN A 68 -11.54 0.90 -15.08
C ASN A 68 -10.89 1.85 -14.05
N LYS A 69 -11.51 2.03 -12.87
CA LYS A 69 -11.01 2.83 -11.75
C LYS A 69 -10.92 2.00 -10.48
N VAL A 70 -12.05 1.39 -10.08
CA VAL A 70 -12.20 0.75 -8.77
C VAL A 70 -11.36 -0.52 -8.59
N GLY A 71 -10.81 -1.09 -9.66
CA GLY A 71 -9.83 -2.17 -9.58
C GLY A 71 -8.60 -1.81 -8.73
N LEU A 72 -8.24 -0.52 -8.63
CA LEU A 72 -7.14 -0.05 -7.79
C LEU A 72 -7.40 -0.20 -6.28
N LEU A 73 -8.66 -0.33 -5.86
CA LEU A 73 -9.05 -0.57 -4.46
C LEU A 73 -8.79 -2.03 -4.03
N GLY A 74 -8.36 -2.90 -4.94
CA GLY A 74 -7.91 -4.26 -4.62
C GLY A 74 -6.50 -4.34 -4.02
N CYS A 75 -5.71 -3.25 -4.01
CA CYS A 75 -4.32 -3.29 -3.53
C CYS A 75 -3.84 -1.95 -2.94
N GLY A 76 -3.11 -1.14 -3.71
CA GLY A 76 -2.24 -0.09 -3.20
C GLY A 76 -2.96 1.05 -2.47
N ILE A 77 -4.08 1.53 -3.04
CA ILE A 77 -4.85 2.65 -2.45
C ILE A 77 -5.41 2.23 -1.09
N SER A 78 -6.12 1.10 -1.04
CA SER A 78 -6.71 0.55 0.18
C SER A 78 -5.64 0.27 1.24
N THR A 79 -4.46 -0.20 0.81
CA THR A 79 -3.34 -0.47 1.72
C THR A 79 -2.85 0.80 2.40
N GLY A 80 -2.52 1.84 1.63
CA GLY A 80 -2.03 3.10 2.20
C GLY A 80 -3.10 3.81 3.04
N TYR A 81 -4.33 3.91 2.53
CA TYR A 81 -5.44 4.56 3.24
C TYR A 81 -5.76 3.83 4.56
N GLY A 82 -5.84 2.50 4.53
CA GLY A 82 -6.09 1.70 5.74
C GLY A 82 -4.92 1.69 6.73
N ALA A 83 -3.67 1.84 6.26
CA ALA A 83 -2.53 1.97 7.16
C ALA A 83 -2.70 3.18 8.09
N VAL A 84 -3.29 4.28 7.61
CA VAL A 84 -3.61 5.45 8.41
C VAL A 84 -4.74 5.18 9.39
N PHE A 85 -5.90 4.73 8.91
CA PHE A 85 -7.12 4.65 9.73
C PHE A 85 -7.20 3.43 10.63
N ASN A 86 -6.69 2.28 10.19
CA ASN A 86 -6.85 1.02 10.92
C ASN A 86 -5.59 0.64 11.70
N THR A 87 -4.41 0.84 11.10
CA THR A 87 -3.14 0.34 11.66
C THR A 87 -2.46 1.36 12.58
N ALA A 88 -2.25 2.57 12.07
CA ALA A 88 -1.70 3.69 12.84
C ALA A 88 -2.77 4.31 13.73
N LYS A 89 -4.00 4.47 13.23
CA LYS A 89 -5.10 5.23 13.84
C LYS A 89 -4.72 6.68 14.08
N VAL A 90 -4.16 7.31 13.04
CA VAL A 90 -3.68 8.70 13.08
C VAL A 90 -4.74 9.62 13.64
N GLU A 91 -4.40 10.38 14.68
CA GLU A 91 -5.28 11.38 15.24
C GLU A 91 -5.17 12.72 14.52
N LYS A 92 -6.23 13.52 14.67
CA LYS A 92 -6.25 14.92 14.27
C LYS A 92 -5.05 15.66 14.88
N ASP A 93 -4.55 16.63 14.13
CA ASP A 93 -3.43 17.49 14.46
C ASP A 93 -2.09 16.77 14.57
N SER A 94 -1.96 15.49 14.22
CA SER A 94 -0.66 14.77 14.23
C SER A 94 0.36 15.29 13.19
N ILE A 95 1.64 15.01 13.41
CA ILE A 95 2.72 15.12 12.42
C ILE A 95 3.01 13.73 11.83
N CYS A 96 2.92 13.62 10.50
CA CYS A 96 3.18 12.39 9.77
C CYS A 96 4.38 12.53 8.83
N ALA A 97 5.16 11.46 8.64
CA ALA A 97 6.16 11.36 7.56
C ALA A 97 6.01 10.07 6.74
N VAL A 98 6.21 10.16 5.43
CA VAL A 98 5.94 9.07 4.48
C VAL A 98 7.14 8.85 3.56
N TRP A 99 7.79 7.69 3.67
CA TRP A 99 8.89 7.28 2.77
C TRP A 99 8.32 6.56 1.55
N GLY A 100 8.68 7.06 0.36
CA GLY A 100 8.23 6.53 -0.92
C GLY A 100 6.91 7.15 -1.36
N LEU A 101 6.96 7.94 -2.44
CA LEU A 101 5.82 8.71 -2.98
C LEU A 101 5.21 8.05 -4.22
N GLY A 102 5.19 6.72 -4.25
CA GLY A 102 4.39 5.94 -5.21
C GLY A 102 2.92 5.84 -4.77
N ALA A 103 2.13 5.00 -5.45
CA ALA A 103 0.68 4.89 -5.17
C ALA A 103 0.35 4.59 -3.70
N VAL A 104 1.14 3.75 -3.01
CA VAL A 104 0.90 3.44 -1.59
C VAL A 104 1.15 4.68 -0.72
N GLY A 105 2.28 5.37 -0.91
CA GLY A 105 2.60 6.57 -0.13
C GLY A 105 1.66 7.75 -0.40
N LEU A 106 1.23 7.93 -1.65
CA LEU A 106 0.20 8.93 -1.99
C LEU A 106 -1.14 8.62 -1.30
N ALA A 107 -1.51 7.34 -1.19
CA ALA A 107 -2.70 6.94 -0.46
C ALA A 107 -2.56 7.13 1.07
N VAL A 108 -1.36 6.94 1.63
CA VAL A 108 -1.06 7.31 3.03
C VAL A 108 -1.21 8.81 3.22
N ILE A 109 -0.63 9.64 2.36
CA ILE A 109 -0.74 11.10 2.43
C ILE A 109 -2.20 11.56 2.39
N MET A 110 -2.98 11.02 1.45
CA MET A 110 -4.42 11.27 1.35
C MET A 110 -5.14 10.88 2.64
N GLY A 111 -4.81 9.71 3.20
CA GLY A 111 -5.36 9.25 4.48
C GLY A 111 -5.01 10.19 5.63
N CYS A 112 -3.74 10.59 5.77
CA CYS A 112 -3.29 11.51 6.82
C CYS A 112 -3.99 12.87 6.72
N LYS A 113 -4.14 13.41 5.51
CA LYS A 113 -4.89 14.65 5.29
C LYS A 113 -6.35 14.49 5.74
N LYS A 114 -7.00 13.39 5.37
CA LYS A 114 -8.38 13.09 5.76
C LYS A 114 -8.54 12.89 7.28
N ALA A 115 -7.54 12.31 7.94
CA ALA A 115 -7.48 12.17 9.40
C ALA A 115 -7.24 13.50 10.13
N GLY A 116 -6.88 14.56 9.41
CA GLY A 116 -6.65 15.90 9.97
C GLY A 116 -5.25 16.10 10.52
N ALA A 117 -4.24 15.38 10.02
CA ALA A 117 -2.84 15.63 10.38
C ALA A 117 -2.44 17.08 10.03
N ARG A 118 -1.79 17.79 10.96
CA ARG A 118 -1.39 19.20 10.78
C ARG A 118 -0.19 19.37 9.86
N LYS A 119 0.66 18.34 9.78
CA LYS A 119 1.91 18.35 9.02
C LYS A 119 2.15 16.97 8.41
N ILE A 120 2.41 16.92 7.11
CA ILE A 120 2.60 15.67 6.35
C ILE A 120 3.85 15.82 5.47
N ILE A 121 4.92 15.13 5.85
CA ILE A 121 6.23 15.22 5.22
C ILE A 121 6.38 14.05 4.23
N GLY A 122 6.41 14.35 2.93
CA GLY A 122 6.73 13.37 1.89
C GLY A 122 8.23 13.20 1.69
N ILE A 123 8.72 11.96 1.59
CA ILE A 123 10.16 11.67 1.48
C ILE A 123 10.40 10.74 0.30
N ASP A 124 11.08 11.21 -0.73
CA ASP A 124 11.46 10.42 -1.92
C ASP A 124 12.75 10.97 -2.53
N ILE A 125 13.54 10.11 -3.16
CA ILE A 125 14.75 10.52 -3.89
C ILE A 125 14.43 11.19 -5.23
N ASN A 126 13.24 10.91 -5.78
CA ASN A 126 12.78 11.48 -7.04
C ASN A 126 11.85 12.68 -6.81
N GLU A 127 12.38 13.88 -7.01
CA GLU A 127 11.67 15.13 -6.77
C GLU A 127 10.51 15.38 -7.76
N ASN A 128 10.48 14.69 -8.91
CA ASN A 128 9.37 14.79 -9.87
C ASN A 128 8.04 14.34 -9.26
N LYS A 129 8.08 13.55 -8.18
CA LYS A 129 6.88 13.10 -7.46
C LYS A 129 6.33 14.13 -6.48
N PHE A 130 7.08 15.18 -6.14
CA PHE A 130 6.72 16.11 -5.07
C PHE A 130 5.47 16.91 -5.41
N GLY A 131 5.35 17.40 -6.66
CA GLY A 131 4.15 18.12 -7.11
C GLY A 131 2.88 17.30 -6.91
N LEU A 132 2.93 16.01 -7.26
CA LEU A 132 1.81 15.11 -7.05
C LEU A 132 1.55 14.87 -5.55
N ALA A 133 2.58 14.59 -4.75
CA ALA A 133 2.44 14.41 -3.31
C ALA A 133 1.80 15.63 -2.61
N LEU A 134 2.20 16.85 -2.98
CA LEU A 134 1.60 18.09 -2.49
C LEU A 134 0.11 18.17 -2.85
N SER A 135 -0.26 17.86 -4.09
CA SER A 135 -1.67 17.82 -4.52
C SER A 135 -2.51 16.77 -3.77
N PHE A 136 -1.87 15.70 -3.27
CA PHE A 136 -2.52 14.66 -2.47
C PHE A 136 -2.66 15.04 -1.00
N GLY A 137 -1.85 16.00 -0.51
CA GLY A 137 -1.95 16.51 0.85
C GLY A 137 -0.65 16.66 1.61
N ALA A 138 0.51 16.33 1.01
CA ALA A 138 1.78 16.62 1.66
C ALA A 138 1.89 18.13 1.90
N THR A 139 2.38 18.52 3.07
CA THR A 139 2.63 19.92 3.41
C THR A 139 4.04 20.34 3.02
N GLU A 140 4.96 19.38 2.98
CA GLU A 140 6.32 19.56 2.49
C GLU A 140 6.85 18.24 1.90
N CYS A 141 7.88 18.33 1.06
CA CYS A 141 8.57 17.17 0.52
C CYS A 141 10.08 17.34 0.69
N ILE A 142 10.78 16.25 0.97
CA ILE A 142 12.21 16.22 1.23
C ILE A 142 12.88 15.15 0.38
N ASN A 143 13.98 15.52 -0.27
CA ASN A 143 14.89 14.59 -0.91
C ASN A 143 16.05 14.24 0.04
N PRO A 144 16.17 13.00 0.54
CA PRO A 144 17.26 12.60 1.41
C PRO A 144 18.66 12.88 0.82
N ALA A 145 18.81 12.81 -0.52
CA ALA A 145 20.08 13.04 -1.19
C ALA A 145 20.58 14.49 -1.11
N LYS A 146 19.71 15.44 -0.75
CA LYS A 146 20.06 16.87 -0.58
C LYS A 146 20.51 17.22 0.84
N HIS A 147 20.69 16.23 1.71
CA HIS A 147 21.12 16.43 3.09
C HIS A 147 22.41 15.66 3.40
N SER A 148 23.34 16.32 4.07
CA SER A 148 24.58 15.70 4.55
C SER A 148 24.39 14.87 5.81
N LYS A 149 23.32 15.13 6.57
CA LYS A 149 22.97 14.36 7.77
C LYS A 149 22.01 13.22 7.41
N PRO A 150 22.02 12.12 8.17
CA PRO A 150 21.01 11.07 8.04
C PRO A 150 19.59 11.67 8.10
N ILE A 151 18.72 11.26 7.18
CA ILE A 151 17.40 11.89 7.00
C ILE A 151 16.58 11.87 8.30
N GLN A 152 16.68 10.83 9.12
CA GLN A 152 15.97 10.75 10.39
C GLN A 152 16.36 11.86 11.37
N GLN A 153 17.62 12.31 11.34
CA GLN A 153 18.06 13.44 12.18
C GLN A 153 17.51 14.78 11.66
N VAL A 154 17.39 14.91 10.34
CA VAL A 154 16.76 16.10 9.72
C VAL A 154 15.29 16.16 10.12
N ILE A 155 14.56 15.04 9.99
CA ILE A 155 13.15 14.94 10.37
C ILE A 155 12.94 15.27 11.85
N VAL A 156 13.70 14.64 12.75
CA VAL A 156 13.62 14.92 14.20
C VAL A 156 13.84 16.40 14.50
N LYS A 157 14.79 17.05 13.81
CA LYS A 157 15.07 18.48 14.01
C LYS A 157 13.91 19.38 13.54
N ILE A 158 13.37 19.16 12.34
CA ILE A 158 12.31 20.03 11.77
C ILE A 158 10.92 19.79 12.37
N THR A 159 10.79 18.75 13.19
CA THR A 159 9.57 18.39 13.93
C THR A 159 9.71 18.57 15.43
N ASP A 160 10.85 19.12 15.89
CA ASP A 160 11.16 19.35 17.30
C ASP A 160 10.99 18.11 18.20
N GLY A 161 11.45 16.95 17.71
CA GLY A 161 11.44 15.71 18.51
C GLY A 161 11.08 14.45 17.74
N GLY A 162 10.53 14.57 16.53
CA GLY A 162 10.12 13.48 15.65
C GLY A 162 8.63 13.52 15.30
N CYS A 163 8.23 12.72 14.32
CA CYS A 163 6.83 12.62 13.89
C CYS A 163 6.02 11.73 14.84
N ASP A 164 4.74 12.06 15.03
CA ASP A 164 3.79 11.19 15.75
C ASP A 164 3.64 9.85 15.02
N TYR A 165 3.55 9.91 13.68
CA TYR A 165 3.42 8.74 12.81
C TYR A 165 4.41 8.74 11.67
N THR A 166 5.01 7.58 11.38
CA THR A 166 5.80 7.38 10.17
C THR A 166 5.34 6.16 9.39
N PHE A 167 5.43 6.24 8.07
CA PHE A 167 4.99 5.20 7.16
C PHE A 167 6.09 4.91 6.15
N GLU A 168 6.51 3.65 6.06
CA GLU A 168 7.47 3.19 5.07
C GLU A 168 6.74 2.48 3.94
N CYS A 169 6.83 3.04 2.73
CA CYS A 169 6.10 2.58 1.53
C CYS A 169 7.04 2.19 0.37
N VAL A 170 8.33 1.96 0.62
CA VAL A 170 9.31 1.57 -0.41
C VAL A 170 9.57 0.06 -0.37
N GLY A 171 9.74 -0.51 0.82
CA GLY A 171 10.20 -1.89 0.99
C GLY A 171 11.71 -2.00 1.15
N ASN A 172 12.37 -0.92 1.61
CA ASN A 172 13.81 -0.94 1.86
C ASN A 172 14.09 -0.94 3.38
N VAL A 173 14.87 -1.90 3.87
CA VAL A 173 15.11 -2.04 5.33
C VAL A 173 15.83 -0.84 5.95
N ALA A 174 16.62 -0.09 5.16
CA ALA A 174 17.26 1.13 5.63
C ALA A 174 16.23 2.27 5.80
N THR A 175 15.29 2.43 4.87
CA THR A 175 14.20 3.41 5.03
C THR A 175 13.24 3.00 6.14
N MET A 176 13.03 1.71 6.39
CA MET A 176 12.24 1.22 7.53
C MET A 176 12.87 1.64 8.86
N ARG A 177 14.19 1.48 8.99
CA ARG A 177 14.92 1.95 10.18
C ARG A 177 14.86 3.47 10.32
N GLN A 178 15.07 4.21 9.23
CA GLN A 178 14.99 5.67 9.22
C GLN A 178 13.60 6.15 9.65
N ALA A 179 12.53 5.51 9.16
CA ALA A 179 11.15 5.82 9.53
C ALA A 179 10.92 5.65 11.04
N LEU A 180 11.39 4.55 11.64
CA LEU A 180 11.30 4.34 13.08
C LEU A 180 12.10 5.39 13.86
N GLU A 181 13.35 5.63 13.48
CA GLU A 181 14.22 6.57 14.17
C GLU A 181 13.80 8.05 14.00
N SER A 182 12.89 8.33 13.06
CA SER A 182 12.27 9.64 12.85
C SER A 182 11.01 9.86 13.70
N CYS A 183 10.46 8.82 14.32
CA CYS A 183 9.31 8.94 15.21
C CYS A 183 9.66 9.71 16.48
N HIS A 184 8.65 10.39 17.04
CA HIS A 184 8.76 11.07 18.32
C HIS A 184 9.10 10.08 19.44
N LYS A 185 10.01 10.49 20.33
CA LYS A 185 10.32 9.73 21.54
C LYS A 185 9.11 9.73 22.47
N GLY A 186 8.74 8.59 23.05
CA GLY A 186 7.66 8.48 24.03
C GLY A 186 6.39 7.86 23.49
N TRP A 187 5.95 8.23 22.28
CA TRP A 187 4.67 7.75 21.72
C TRP A 187 4.68 7.44 20.22
N GLY A 188 5.75 7.78 19.48
CA GLY A 188 5.71 7.73 18.02
C GLY A 188 5.53 6.31 17.47
N VAL A 189 4.75 6.20 16.39
CA VAL A 189 4.39 4.92 15.76
C VAL A 189 4.93 4.86 14.33
N SER A 190 5.78 3.87 14.05
CA SER A 190 6.28 3.58 12.71
C SER A 190 5.56 2.37 12.12
N VAL A 191 5.00 2.54 10.93
CA VAL A 191 4.27 1.49 10.19
C VAL A 191 5.06 1.09 8.94
N ILE A 192 5.46 -0.18 8.88
CA ILE A 192 6.01 -0.79 7.67
C ILE A 192 4.86 -1.23 6.77
N ILE A 193 4.84 -0.72 5.54
CA ILE A 193 3.88 -1.10 4.50
C ILE A 193 4.61 -1.72 3.30
N GLY A 194 5.79 -1.19 2.96
CA GLY A 194 6.65 -1.73 1.93
C GLY A 194 7.06 -3.18 2.23
N VAL A 195 7.13 -3.99 1.17
CA VAL A 195 7.54 -5.39 1.26
C VAL A 195 9.02 -5.48 0.92
N ALA A 196 9.84 -5.91 1.88
CA ALA A 196 11.27 -6.11 1.66
C ALA A 196 11.56 -7.37 0.85
N GLU A 197 12.74 -7.39 0.23
CA GLU A 197 13.26 -8.56 -0.47
C GLU A 197 13.48 -9.75 0.49
N ALA A 198 13.47 -10.96 -0.07
CA ALA A 198 13.63 -12.18 0.71
C ALA A 198 14.98 -12.22 1.45
N GLY A 199 14.94 -12.53 2.74
CA GLY A 199 16.14 -12.61 3.60
C GLY A 199 16.63 -11.27 4.15
N ALA A 200 16.01 -10.15 3.79
CA ALA A 200 16.36 -8.85 4.36
C ALA A 200 15.84 -8.70 5.80
N GLU A 201 16.63 -8.07 6.67
CA GLU A 201 16.29 -7.87 8.07
C GLU A 201 16.30 -6.39 8.44
N ILE A 202 15.32 -6.01 9.28
CA ILE A 202 15.27 -4.69 9.90
C ILE A 202 16.09 -4.72 11.19
N SER A 203 16.80 -3.62 11.48
CA SER A 203 17.56 -3.48 12.72
C SER A 203 17.43 -2.08 13.31
N THR A 204 17.47 -1.99 14.63
CA THR A 204 17.56 -0.72 15.36
C THR A 204 18.16 -0.96 16.74
N ARG A 205 18.50 0.10 17.47
CA ARG A 205 18.90 -0.01 18.88
C ARG A 205 17.65 -0.25 19.73
N PRO A 206 17.61 -1.26 20.62
CA PRO A 206 16.43 -1.52 21.47
C PRO A 206 15.96 -0.30 22.27
N PHE A 207 16.89 0.59 22.62
CA PHE A 207 16.59 1.85 23.29
C PHE A 207 15.56 2.72 22.54
N GLN A 208 15.48 2.61 21.21
CA GLN A 208 14.45 3.32 20.43
C GLN A 208 13.03 2.91 20.83
N LEU A 209 12.83 1.62 21.12
CA LEU A 209 11.55 1.06 21.55
C LEU A 209 11.32 1.24 23.06
N VAL A 210 12.36 1.02 23.88
CA VAL A 210 12.31 1.26 25.34
C VAL A 210 11.87 2.69 25.65
N THR A 211 12.28 3.64 24.82
CA THR A 211 11.90 5.05 24.97
C THR A 211 10.53 5.40 24.37
N GLY A 212 9.68 4.42 24.10
CA GLY A 212 8.25 4.62 23.81
C GLY A 212 7.85 4.59 22.34
N ARG A 213 8.76 4.31 21.40
CA ARG A 213 8.37 4.10 20.00
C ARG A 213 7.73 2.73 19.79
N THR A 214 6.77 2.65 18.88
CA THR A 214 6.17 1.40 18.43
C THR A 214 6.53 1.12 16.98
N TRP A 215 6.97 -0.10 16.67
CA TRP A 215 7.19 -0.56 15.30
C TRP A 215 6.18 -1.64 14.95
N LYS A 216 5.38 -1.43 13.90
CA LYS A 216 4.33 -2.37 13.48
C LYS A 216 4.26 -2.50 11.95
N GLY A 217 3.67 -3.57 11.46
CA GLY A 217 3.43 -3.81 10.03
C GLY A 217 1.97 -3.60 9.63
N CYS A 218 1.72 -3.39 8.34
CA CYS A 218 0.39 -3.27 7.77
C CYS A 218 0.22 -4.23 6.58
N ALA A 219 -0.80 -5.08 6.62
CA ALA A 219 -1.19 -5.92 5.50
C ALA A 219 -2.56 -5.47 4.96
N PHE A 220 -2.62 -5.11 3.67
CA PHE A 220 -3.83 -4.63 3.01
C PHE A 220 -4.57 -3.54 3.80
N GLY A 221 -3.85 -2.63 4.46
CA GLY A 221 -4.46 -1.54 5.22
C GLY A 221 -5.19 -1.99 6.49
N GLY A 222 -5.06 -3.25 6.91
CA GLY A 222 -5.85 -3.82 8.02
C GLY A 222 -7.32 -4.06 7.67
N TRP A 223 -7.69 -4.00 6.38
CA TRP A 223 -9.07 -4.23 5.94
C TRP A 223 -9.43 -5.72 5.91
N LYS A 224 -10.70 -6.00 6.19
CA LYS A 224 -11.32 -7.29 5.86
C LYS A 224 -11.86 -7.18 4.45
N SER A 225 -11.13 -7.70 3.45
CA SER A 225 -11.35 -7.39 2.03
C SER A 225 -12.81 -7.50 1.58
N ARG A 226 -13.47 -8.65 1.78
CA ARG A 226 -14.85 -8.88 1.34
C ARG A 226 -15.86 -7.89 1.94
N ASP A 227 -15.63 -7.46 3.17
CA ASP A 227 -16.55 -6.58 3.91
C ASP A 227 -16.23 -5.09 3.72
N SER A 228 -14.94 -4.75 3.50
CA SER A 228 -14.44 -3.38 3.49
C SER A 228 -14.28 -2.81 2.08
N VAL A 229 -13.89 -3.61 1.09
CA VAL A 229 -13.71 -3.12 -0.30
C VAL A 229 -14.99 -2.52 -0.89
N PRO A 230 -16.20 -3.09 -0.68
CA PRO A 230 -17.44 -2.46 -1.17
C PRO A 230 -17.65 -1.06 -0.59
N LYS A 231 -17.32 -0.85 0.69
CA LYS A 231 -17.40 0.45 1.35
C LYS A 231 -16.38 1.44 0.80
N LEU A 232 -15.17 0.97 0.48
CA LEU A 232 -14.17 1.82 -0.19
C LEU A 232 -14.62 2.24 -1.59
N VAL A 233 -15.41 1.40 -2.29
CA VAL A 233 -16.04 1.78 -3.55
C VAL A 233 -17.13 2.83 -3.34
N GLU A 234 -17.95 2.71 -2.31
CA GLU A 234 -18.93 3.74 -1.93
C GLU A 234 -18.25 5.08 -1.56
N ASP A 235 -17.15 5.02 -0.82
CA ASP A 235 -16.32 6.18 -0.50
C ASP A 235 -15.75 6.84 -1.76
N TYR A 236 -15.36 6.05 -2.76
CA TYR A 236 -14.94 6.58 -4.05
C TYR A 236 -16.10 7.25 -4.81
N LEU A 237 -17.25 6.58 -4.90
CA LEU A 237 -18.43 7.10 -5.61
C LEU A 237 -18.97 8.38 -4.97
N SER A 238 -18.82 8.55 -3.66
CA SER A 238 -19.17 9.78 -2.93
C SER A 238 -18.11 10.89 -3.04
N GLY A 239 -16.97 10.62 -3.67
CA GLY A 239 -15.83 11.56 -3.76
C GLY A 239 -15.02 11.67 -2.47
N THR A 240 -15.26 10.81 -1.47
CA THR A 240 -14.49 10.76 -0.21
C THR A 240 -13.06 10.28 -0.45
N ILE A 241 -12.88 9.29 -1.33
CA ILE A 241 -11.57 8.74 -1.71
C ILE A 241 -11.27 9.08 -3.16
N ARG A 242 -10.05 9.58 -3.41
CA ARG A 242 -9.52 9.81 -4.76
C ARG A 242 -9.00 8.50 -5.33
N VAL A 243 -9.29 8.21 -6.59
CA VAL A 243 -8.82 7.00 -7.29
C VAL A 243 -8.29 7.35 -8.67
N ASP A 244 -9.01 8.21 -9.39
CA ASP A 244 -8.69 8.60 -10.76
C ASP A 244 -7.28 9.14 -10.92
N GLU A 245 -6.81 9.97 -9.99
CA GLU A 245 -5.51 10.64 -10.07
C GLU A 245 -4.32 9.71 -9.80
N PHE A 246 -4.56 8.47 -9.38
CA PHE A 246 -3.52 7.44 -9.33
C PHE A 246 -3.23 6.87 -10.72
N ILE A 247 -4.18 6.95 -11.65
CA ILE A 247 -4.05 6.41 -12.99
C ILE A 247 -3.33 7.45 -13.84
N THR A 248 -2.11 7.11 -14.24
CA THR A 248 -1.25 8.01 -15.01
C THR A 248 -1.15 7.61 -16.47
N HIS A 249 -1.38 6.33 -16.77
CA HIS A 249 -1.18 5.76 -18.09
C HIS A 249 -2.22 4.69 -18.37
N HIS A 250 -2.52 4.48 -19.65
CA HIS A 250 -3.43 3.44 -20.13
C HIS A 250 -2.72 2.61 -21.19
N PHE A 251 -2.85 1.30 -21.09
CA PHE A 251 -2.30 0.34 -22.03
C PHE A 251 -3.34 -0.72 -22.38
N GLN A 252 -3.18 -1.33 -23.54
CA GLN A 252 -3.88 -2.55 -23.90
C GLN A 252 -3.10 -3.76 -23.39
N LEU A 253 -3.75 -4.90 -23.15
CA LEU A 253 -3.07 -6.11 -22.67
C LEU A 253 -1.89 -6.54 -23.57
N LYS A 254 -2.00 -6.36 -24.89
CA LYS A 254 -0.91 -6.65 -25.84
C LYS A 254 0.36 -5.82 -25.60
N ASP A 255 0.23 -4.65 -24.97
CA ASP A 255 1.30 -3.70 -24.69
C ASP A 255 1.78 -3.79 -23.23
N ILE A 256 1.40 -4.84 -22.49
CA ILE A 256 1.70 -4.97 -21.06
C ILE A 256 3.21 -4.88 -20.74
N ASN A 257 4.09 -5.35 -21.61
CA ASN A 257 5.54 -5.24 -21.41
C ASN A 257 6.00 -3.77 -21.38
N LYS A 258 5.44 -2.90 -22.24
CA LYS A 258 5.74 -1.45 -22.19
C LYS A 258 5.27 -0.83 -20.89
N ALA A 259 4.17 -1.31 -20.33
CA ALA A 259 3.70 -0.86 -19.02
C ALA A 259 4.68 -1.27 -17.91
N PHE A 260 5.28 -2.46 -17.98
CA PHE A 260 6.35 -2.88 -17.07
C PHE A 260 7.60 -2.00 -17.20
N ASP A 261 8.06 -1.73 -18.43
CA ASP A 261 9.22 -0.86 -18.66
C ASP A 261 9.00 0.52 -18.04
N LEU A 262 7.84 1.13 -18.30
CA LEU A 262 7.46 2.44 -17.77
C LEU A 262 7.46 2.50 -16.22
N MET A 263 7.14 1.41 -15.53
CA MET A 263 7.19 1.39 -14.06
C MET A 263 8.61 1.59 -13.52
N HIS A 264 9.66 1.25 -14.29
CA HIS A 264 11.05 1.46 -13.90
C HIS A 264 11.51 2.91 -14.05
N ASP A 265 10.88 3.67 -14.96
CA ASP A 265 11.25 5.07 -15.25
C ASP A 265 10.88 6.05 -14.12
N GLY A 266 10.10 5.60 -13.12
CA GLY A 266 9.77 6.40 -11.94
C GLY A 266 8.80 7.57 -12.19
N ILE A 267 8.24 7.68 -13.39
CA ILE A 267 7.20 8.66 -13.78
C ILE A 267 5.78 8.11 -13.69
N CYS A 268 5.62 6.78 -13.60
CA CYS A 268 4.32 6.12 -13.52
C CYS A 268 3.89 5.91 -12.06
N ILE A 269 2.63 6.19 -11.76
CA ILE A 269 2.02 5.83 -10.46
C ILE A 269 1.27 4.50 -10.57
N ARG A 270 0.24 4.47 -11.41
CA ARG A 270 -0.43 3.24 -11.85
C ARG A 270 -0.70 3.28 -13.35
N PRO A 271 -0.21 2.29 -14.11
CA PRO A 271 -0.67 2.04 -15.46
C PRO A 271 -1.94 1.18 -15.40
N MET A 272 -2.96 1.55 -16.17
CA MET A 272 -4.19 0.76 -16.28
C MET A 272 -4.17 -0.10 -17.54
N ILE A 273 -4.33 -1.41 -17.36
CA ILE A 273 -4.38 -2.38 -18.45
C ILE A 273 -5.84 -2.65 -18.81
N HIS A 274 -6.21 -2.34 -20.05
CA HIS A 274 -7.49 -2.70 -20.63
C HIS A 274 -7.37 -4.10 -21.25
N LEU A 275 -8.18 -5.04 -20.74
CA LEU A 275 -8.21 -6.43 -21.22
C LEU A 275 -8.98 -6.55 -22.54
N PHE A 276 -9.96 -5.67 -22.74
CA PHE A 276 -10.76 -5.58 -23.95
C PHE A 276 -10.44 -4.28 -24.69
N ALA A 277 -10.48 -4.31 -26.02
CA ALA A 277 -10.42 -3.10 -26.81
C ALA A 277 -11.65 -2.21 -26.48
N PRO A 278 -11.48 -0.88 -26.38
CA PRO A 278 -12.58 0.05 -26.13
C PRO A 278 -13.63 0.03 -27.24
#